data_AF-F2JNZ1-F1
#
_entry.id   AF-F2JNZ1-F1
#
_cell.length_a   1.000
_cell.length_b   1.000
_cell.length_c   1.000
_cell.angle_alpha   90.00
_cell.angle_beta   90.00
_cell.angle_gamma   90.00
#
_symmetry.space_group_name_H-M   'P 1'
#
loop_
_entity.id
_entity.type
_entity.pdbx_description
1 polymer ?
#
loop_
_entity_poly.entity_id
_entity_poly.type
_entity_poly.pdbx_seq_one_letter_code
_entity_poly.pdbx_strand_id
1 'polypeptide(L)' 'MDISKEIRILLAQEDLKVSDLARLMDTSHQNITNILNKNNPTISKVEEMANALGYKMNITFEKVAE' A
#
# COMPACT_ATOMS: atom_id res chain seq x y z
N MET A 1 -7.07 8.70 6.96
CA MET A 1 -6.78 8.07 5.67
C MET A 1 -6.82 6.57 5.89
N ASP A 2 -7.62 5.85 5.12
CA ASP A 2 -7.67 4.38 5.18
C ASP A 2 -6.63 3.87 4.16
N ILE A 3 -5.45 3.51 4.65
CA ILE A 3 -4.31 3.19 3.78
C ILE A 3 -4.61 1.97 2.90
N SER A 4 -5.36 1.01 3.42
CA SER A 4 -5.77 -0.15 2.64
C SER A 4 -6.65 0.23 1.45
N LYS A 5 -7.50 1.27 1.58
CA LYS A 5 -8.27 1.81 0.45
C LYS A 5 -7.36 2.49 -0.56
N GLU A 6 -6.37 3.28 -0.13
CA GLU A 6 -5.43 3.94 -1.05
C GLU A 6 -4.68 2.91 -1.92
N ILE A 7 -4.15 1.84 -1.31
CA ILE A 7 -3.49 0.77 -2.07
C ILE A 7 -4.45 0.10 -3.07
N ARG A 8 -5.72 -0.09 -2.71
CA ARG A 8 -6.73 -0.66 -3.64
C ARG A 8 -7.05 0.30 -4.79
N ILE A 9 -7.02 1.61 -4.55
CA ILE A 9 -7.20 2.61 -5.61
C ILE A 9 -6.02 2.55 -6.58
N LEU A 10 -4.78 2.51 -6.08
CA LEU A 10 -3.59 2.37 -6.93
C LEU A 10 -3.65 1.09 -7.79
N LEU A 11 -4.04 -0.04 -7.19
CA LEU A 11 -4.23 -1.28 -7.95
C LEU A 11 -5.26 -1.13 -9.08
N ALA A 12 -6.38 -0.46 -8.80
CA ALA A 12 -7.40 -0.22 -9.81
C ALA A 12 -6.92 0.74 -10.93
N GLN A 13 -6.09 1.73 -10.60
CA GLN A 13 -5.51 2.66 -11.58
C GLN A 13 -4.55 1.95 -12.54
N GLU A 14 -3.81 0.95 -12.04
CA GLU A 14 -2.85 0.17 -12.83
C GLU A 14 -3.47 -1.08 -13.50
N ASP A 15 -4.79 -1.31 -13.38
CA ASP A 15 -5.48 -2.53 -13.81
C ASP A 15 -4.86 -3.82 -13.22
N LEU A 16 -4.41 -3.75 -11.96
CA LEU A 16 -3.78 -4.83 -11.22
C LEU A 16 -4.72 -5.39 -10.14
N LYS A 17 -4.59 -6.69 -9.86
CA LYS A 17 -5.27 -7.38 -8.76
C LYS A 17 -4.34 -7.56 -7.57
N VAL A 18 -4.91 -7.94 -6.43
CA VAL A 18 -4.14 -8.27 -5.21
C VAL A 18 -3.11 -9.39 -5.47
N SER A 19 -3.41 -10.32 -6.38
CA SER A 19 -2.48 -11.36 -6.82
C SER A 19 -1.27 -10.81 -7.56
N ASP A 20 -1.43 -9.71 -8.29
CA ASP A 20 -0.33 -9.05 -9.01
C ASP A 20 0.61 -8.36 -8.03
N LEU A 21 0.05 -7.63 -7.06
CA LEU A 21 0.84 -7.03 -5.97
C LEU A 21 1.62 -8.08 -5.18
N ALA A 22 0.98 -9.21 -4.87
CA ALA A 22 1.65 -10.32 -4.19
C ALA A 22 2.85 -10.84 -4.99
N ARG A 23 2.72 -10.96 -6.33
CA ARG A 23 3.82 -11.33 -7.23
C ARG A 23 4.92 -10.28 -7.27
N LEU A 24 4.56 -9.00 -7.38
CA LEU A 24 5.53 -7.89 -7.42
C LEU A 24 6.32 -7.75 -6.11
N MET A 25 5.72 -8.12 -4.99
CA MET A 25 6.33 -8.10 -3.66
C MET A 25 6.97 -9.44 -3.25
N ASP A 26 7.04 -10.41 -4.15
CA ASP A 26 7.55 -11.77 -3.88
C ASP A 26 6.97 -12.39 -2.59
N THR A 27 5.64 -12.32 -2.46
CA THR A 27 4.94 -12.79 -1.27
C THR A 27 3.63 -13.49 -1.60
N SER A 28 2.98 -14.09 -0.60
CA SER A 28 1.74 -14.82 -0.82
C SER A 28 0.54 -13.89 -0.93
N HIS A 29 -0.44 -14.26 -1.77
CA HIS A 29 -1.73 -13.57 -1.86
C HIS A 29 -2.43 -13.44 -0.50
N GLN A 30 -2.32 -14.47 0.35
CA GLN A 30 -2.91 -14.47 1.69
C GLN A 30 -2.23 -13.45 2.61
N ASN A 31 -0.91 -13.25 2.49
CA ASN A 31 -0.20 -12.22 3.23
C ASN A 31 -0.71 -10.81 2.88
N ILE A 32 -0.78 -10.48 1.58
CA ILE A 32 -1.31 -9.18 1.12
C ILE A 32 -2.77 -8.98 1.56
N THR A 33 -3.61 -10.00 1.38
CA THR A 33 -5.02 -9.94 1.78
C THR A 33 -5.17 -9.69 3.29
N ASN A 34 -4.38 -10.38 4.11
CA ASN A 34 -4.37 -10.19 5.56
C ASN A 34 -3.95 -8.76 5.93
N ILE A 35 -2.93 -8.21 5.26
CA ILE A 35 -2.46 -6.84 5.49
C ILE A 35 -3.59 -5.84 5.15
N LEU A 36 -4.19 -5.96 3.97
CA LEU A 36 -5.24 -5.05 3.52
C LEU A 36 -6.51 -5.15 4.38
N ASN A 37 -6.90 -6.36 4.80
CA ASN A 37 -8.12 -6.56 5.59
C ASN A 37 -7.97 -6.16 7.05
N LYS A 38 -6.77 -6.30 7.65
CA LYS A 38 -6.52 -5.84 9.02
C LYS A 38 -6.51 -4.31 9.15
N ASN A 39 -6.49 -3.60 8.02
CA ASN A 39 -6.52 -2.15 7.93
C ASN A 39 -5.48 -1.43 8.81
N ASN A 40 -4.36 -2.09 9.06
CA ASN A 40 -3.27 -1.57 9.88
C ASN A 40 -1.88 -1.98 9.32
N PRO A 41 -1.60 -1.72 8.03
CA PRO A 41 -0.25 -1.92 7.51
C PRO A 41 0.72 -0.97 8.21
N THR A 42 1.93 -1.46 8.53
CA THR A 42 3.01 -0.58 8.97
C THR A 42 3.42 0.35 7.83
N ILE A 43 3.91 1.55 8.14
CA ILE A 43 4.35 2.54 7.13
C ILE A 43 5.34 1.91 6.13
N SER A 44 6.32 1.16 6.63
CA SER A 44 7.28 0.44 5.79
C SER A 44 6.60 -0.55 4.82
N LYS A 45 5.53 -1.25 5.25
CA LYS A 45 4.80 -2.15 4.35
C LYS A 45 4.04 -1.39 3.26
N VAL A 46 3.50 -0.23 3.60
CA VAL A 46 2.80 0.66 2.64
C VAL A 46 3.78 1.19 1.62
N GLU A 47 4.97 1.60 2.07
CA GLU A 47 6.06 2.04 1.20
C GLU A 47 6.49 0.94 0.23
N GLU A 48 6.69 -0.28 0.72
CA GLU A 48 7.01 -1.43 -0.14
C GLU A 48 5.92 -1.69 -1.18
N MET A 49 4.64 -1.64 -0.78
CA MET A 49 3.51 -1.81 -1.71
C MET A 49 3.48 -0.72 -2.79
N ALA A 50 3.66 0.54 -2.38
CA ALA A 50 3.70 1.67 -3.31
C ALA A 50 4.88 1.53 -4.28
N ASN A 51 6.08 1.22 -3.78
CA ASN A 51 7.27 1.03 -4.60
C ASN A 51 7.10 -0.13 -5.60
N ALA A 52 6.48 -1.24 -5.18
CA ALA A 52 6.18 -2.37 -6.06
C ALA A 52 5.24 -1.99 -7.21
N LEU A 53 4.36 -1.01 -6.99
CA LEU A 53 3.45 -0.44 -8.00
C LEU A 53 4.08 0.72 -8.79
N GLY A 54 5.35 1.06 -8.55
CA GLY A 54 6.02 2.18 -9.22
C GLY A 54 5.73 3.57 -8.63
N TYR A 55 5.11 3.64 -7.46
CA TYR A 55 4.79 4.88 -6.76
C TYR A 55 5.80 5.18 -5.64
N LYS A 56 6.08 6.47 -5.43
CA LYS A 56 6.87 6.94 -4.29
C LYS A 56 5.95 7.49 -3.21
N MET A 57 6.02 6.93 -2.00
CA MET A 57 5.32 7.47 -0.84
C MET A 57 6.08 8.68 -0.28
N ASN A 58 5.39 9.81 -0.09
CA ASN A 58 5.93 10.99 0.58
C ASN A 58 5.08 11.29 1.83
N ILE A 59 5.71 11.35 3.01
CA ILE A 59 5.05 11.71 4.28
C ILE A 59 5.64 13.03 4.75
N THR A 60 4.79 14.04 4.93
CA THR A 60 5.19 15.37 5.39
C THR A 60 4.50 15.71 6.71
N PHE A 61 5.25 16.32 7.62
CA PHE A 61 4.72 16.88 8.87
C PHE A 61 4.89 18.39 8.83
N GLU A 62 3.81 19.11 9.05
CA GLU A 62 3.84 20.56 9.20
C GLU A 62 3.51 20.92 10.65
N LYS A 63 4.37 21.75 11.25
CA LYS A 63 4.12 22.30 12.57
C LYS A 63 3.20 23.50 12.41
N VAL A 64 1.99 23.40 12.95
CA VAL A 64 1.15 24.57 13.13
C VAL A 64 1.76 25.36 14.30
N ALA A 65 2.28 26.55 14.03
CA ALA A 65 2.78 27.44 15.07
C ALA A 65 1.63 27.87 15.99
N GLU A 66 1.87 27.83 17.30
CA GLU A 66 1.00 28.45 18.32
C GLU A 66 1.10 29.97 18.28
#